data_AF-A0A2G5T3A5-F1
#
_entry.id   AF-A0A2G5T3A5-F1
#
_cell.length_a   1.000
_cell.length_b   1.000
_cell.length_c   1.000
_cell.angle_alpha   90.00
_cell.angle_beta   90.00
_cell.angle_gamma   90.00
#
_symmetry.space_group_name_H-M   'P 1'
#
loop_
_entity.id
_entity.type
_entity.pdbx_description
1 polymer ?
#
loop_
_entity_poly.entity_id
_entity_poly.type
_entity_poly.pdbx_seq_one_letter_code
_entity_poly.pdbx_strand_id
1 'polypeptide(L)'
;MTILNAVRIEKFWKLTRKTFQFSPKFNAVRGGNSTGKTTLFSAIKYALSDKNSTVNDPQGDVTLRFQDNNGKNFTFRRLRSGDNSKYFVNKKKVEFAEYSEELKQIGVKLNADHVVYLDSWINMVEKPEEVLSLLESLNPKVLAAKAECEELGREIKKAKKEAFVRQAMKQPMKTAKPTNIEEMEAKIEKINKKRIRHAKRSIEAIAELATRNYQQICQKSNVSLQMELEENPLDGVIMSQSDGGQIYHEQFSGGQKARAAMALVLAVAERSENSFVMFDNLDNTLFQEHFPLISKGINAVSNEVQVIIGSRFKELSESAESEIHLTEVLD
;
A
#
# COMPACT_ATOMS: atom_id res chain seq x y z
N MET A 1 -7.57 -15.20 -7.38
CA MET A 1 -7.58 -13.76 -7.15
C MET A 1 -9.01 -13.28 -7.24
N THR A 2 -9.51 -12.59 -6.22
CA THR A 2 -10.81 -11.96 -6.32
C THR A 2 -10.66 -10.65 -7.07
N ILE A 3 -11.60 -10.32 -7.96
CA ILE A 3 -11.57 -9.08 -8.76
C ILE A 3 -12.70 -8.15 -8.32
N LEU A 4 -12.43 -6.85 -8.28
CA LEU A 4 -13.49 -5.84 -8.17
C LEU A 4 -14.17 -5.74 -9.53
N ASN A 5 -15.37 -6.29 -9.66
CA ASN A 5 -16.11 -6.32 -10.92
C ASN A 5 -16.97 -5.06 -11.10
N ALA A 6 -17.57 -4.56 -10.00
CA ALA A 6 -18.41 -3.37 -10.11
C ALA A 6 -18.45 -2.53 -8.83
N VAL A 7 -18.70 -1.24 -9.02
CA VAL A 7 -18.96 -0.27 -7.94
C VAL A 7 -20.27 0.43 -8.25
N ARG A 8 -21.27 0.24 -7.39
CA ARG A 8 -22.55 0.95 -7.46
C ARG A 8 -22.60 2.00 -6.37
N ILE A 9 -22.76 3.25 -6.78
CA ILE A 9 -22.89 4.41 -5.90
C ILE A 9 -24.34 4.90 -6.00
N GLU A 10 -25.11 4.71 -4.93
CA GLU A 10 -26.43 5.34 -4.82
C GLU A 10 -26.29 6.82 -4.49
N LYS A 11 -25.44 7.12 -3.51
CA LYS A 11 -25.09 8.49 -3.09
C LYS A 11 -23.71 8.50 -2.45
N PHE A 12 -22.79 9.30 -2.97
CA PHE A 12 -21.50 9.58 -2.32
C PHE A 12 -20.95 10.91 -2.83
N TRP A 13 -20.92 11.93 -1.95
CA TRP A 13 -20.69 13.32 -2.34
C TRP A 13 -21.57 13.73 -3.54
N LYS A 14 -20.94 14.09 -4.67
CA LYS A 14 -21.61 14.50 -5.90
C LYS A 14 -21.93 13.32 -6.85
N LEU A 15 -21.36 12.14 -6.62
CA LEU A 15 -21.71 10.94 -7.40
C LEU A 15 -23.01 10.33 -6.87
N THR A 16 -24.03 10.24 -7.73
CA THR A 16 -25.32 9.65 -7.38
C THR A 16 -25.81 8.72 -8.48
N ARG A 17 -26.41 7.59 -8.08
CA ARG A 17 -27.03 6.60 -8.96
C ARG A 17 -26.16 6.16 -10.15
N LYS A 18 -24.85 6.01 -9.95
CA LYS A 18 -23.91 5.52 -10.98
C LYS A 18 -23.44 4.10 -10.67
N THR A 19 -23.25 3.30 -11.71
CA THR A 19 -22.60 1.99 -11.62
C THR A 19 -21.41 1.94 -12.56
N PHE A 20 -20.27 1.56 -12.04
CA PHE A 20 -19.00 1.44 -12.74
C PHE A 20 -18.65 -0.04 -12.84
N GLN A 21 -18.30 -0.52 -14.03
CA GLN A 21 -17.93 -1.91 -14.30
C GLN A 21 -16.44 -1.97 -14.64
N PHE A 22 -15.76 -2.97 -14.12
CA PHE A 22 -14.33 -3.15 -14.25
C PHE A 22 -14.02 -4.54 -14.82
N SER A 23 -13.05 -4.59 -15.72
CA SER A 23 -12.41 -5.80 -16.22
C SER A 23 -11.47 -6.43 -15.18
N PRO A 24 -11.18 -7.74 -15.26
CA PRO A 24 -10.31 -8.44 -14.30
C PRO A 24 -8.86 -7.94 -14.23
N LYS A 25 -8.37 -7.31 -15.30
CA LYS A 25 -6.98 -6.91 -15.47
C LYS A 25 -6.79 -5.39 -15.36
N PHE A 26 -6.40 -4.74 -16.45
CA PHE A 26 -6.14 -3.31 -16.50
C PHE A 26 -7.40 -2.51 -16.87
N ASN A 27 -7.74 -1.54 -16.03
CA ASN A 27 -8.84 -0.62 -16.19
C ASN A 27 -8.36 0.83 -16.18
N ALA A 28 -8.96 1.67 -17.02
CA ALA A 28 -8.73 3.10 -17.01
C ALA A 28 -10.03 3.85 -16.70
N VAL A 29 -9.99 4.77 -15.74
CA VAL A 29 -11.03 5.75 -15.45
C VAL A 29 -10.58 7.09 -16.03
N ARG A 30 -11.05 7.41 -17.24
CA ARG A 30 -10.63 8.60 -17.98
C ARG A 30 -11.65 9.72 -17.84
N GLY A 31 -11.20 10.93 -17.51
CA GLY A 31 -12.07 12.10 -17.46
C GLY A 31 -11.30 13.37 -17.13
N GLY A 32 -11.86 14.54 -17.45
CA GLY A 32 -11.26 15.84 -17.14
C GLY A 32 -11.15 16.12 -15.64
N ASN A 33 -10.62 17.29 -15.27
CA ASN A 33 -10.68 17.76 -13.88
C ASN A 33 -12.15 17.80 -13.40
N SER A 34 -12.37 17.50 -12.13
CA SER A 34 -13.71 17.57 -11.50
C SER A 34 -14.80 16.65 -12.07
N THR A 35 -14.45 15.67 -12.91
CA THR A 35 -15.41 14.68 -13.47
C THR A 35 -15.76 13.52 -12.52
N GLY A 36 -15.16 13.48 -11.33
CA GLY A 36 -15.45 12.48 -10.30
C GLY A 36 -14.53 11.27 -10.22
N LYS A 37 -13.37 11.27 -10.91
CA LYS A 37 -12.36 10.18 -10.81
C LYS A 37 -11.94 9.92 -9.36
N THR A 38 -11.39 10.95 -8.70
CA THR A 38 -11.00 10.88 -7.28
C THR A 38 -12.19 10.61 -6.37
N THR A 39 -13.41 11.07 -6.73
CA THR A 39 -14.63 10.76 -5.97
C THR A 39 -14.99 9.29 -6.05
N LEU A 40 -14.83 8.64 -7.21
CA LEU A 40 -15.04 7.19 -7.37
C LEU A 40 -14.03 6.40 -6.52
N PHE A 41 -12.74 6.75 -6.57
CA PHE A 41 -11.73 6.07 -5.75
C PHE A 41 -11.93 6.31 -4.25
N SER A 42 -12.39 7.51 -3.88
CA SER A 42 -12.78 7.82 -2.50
C SER A 42 -14.01 7.02 -2.05
N ALA A 43 -14.96 6.76 -2.94
CA ALA A 43 -16.13 5.93 -2.65
C ALA A 43 -15.74 4.47 -2.40
N ILE A 44 -14.80 3.93 -3.21
CA ILE A 44 -14.26 2.59 -3.02
C ILE A 44 -13.51 2.51 -1.69
N LYS A 45 -12.62 3.47 -1.41
CA LYS A 45 -11.89 3.58 -0.14
C LYS A 45 -12.85 3.70 1.05
N TYR A 46 -13.93 4.46 0.91
CA TYR A 46 -14.99 4.55 1.91
C TYR A 46 -15.60 3.18 2.19
N ALA A 47 -16.05 2.43 1.17
CA ALA A 47 -16.63 1.10 1.38
C ALA A 47 -15.64 0.07 1.96
N LEU A 48 -14.34 0.30 1.80
CA LEU A 48 -13.25 -0.52 2.34
C LEU A 48 -12.60 0.03 3.61
N SER A 49 -13.19 1.01 4.30
CA SER A 49 -12.58 1.59 5.51
C SER A 49 -13.38 1.33 6.76
N ASP A 50 -12.66 1.20 7.88
CA ASP A 50 -13.19 1.13 9.26
C ASP A 50 -13.11 2.49 9.98
N LYS A 51 -13.23 3.59 9.24
CA LYS A 51 -13.19 4.90 9.89
C LYS A 51 -14.53 5.17 10.58
N ASN A 52 -14.72 4.53 11.74
CA ASN A 52 -15.66 4.94 12.78
C ASN A 52 -15.26 6.30 13.43
N SER A 53 -14.37 7.08 12.81
CA SER A 53 -14.03 8.43 13.24
C SER A 53 -15.24 9.34 12.97
N THR A 54 -16.03 9.55 14.03
CA THR A 54 -17.35 10.18 14.08
C THR A 54 -17.42 11.63 13.61
N VAL A 55 -16.29 12.28 13.27
CA VAL A 55 -16.27 13.71 12.96
C VAL A 55 -16.15 14.02 11.46
N ASN A 56 -15.60 13.13 10.63
CA ASN A 56 -15.31 13.41 9.20
C ASN A 56 -15.63 12.25 8.24
N ASP A 57 -16.33 11.21 8.69
CA ASP A 57 -16.70 10.08 7.84
C ASP A 57 -17.86 10.47 6.90
N PRO A 58 -17.69 10.38 5.57
CA PRO A 58 -18.66 10.90 4.63
C PRO A 58 -19.98 10.10 4.67
N GLN A 59 -21.10 10.80 4.49
CA GLN A 59 -22.36 10.12 4.18
C GLN A 59 -22.25 9.45 2.82
N GLY A 60 -22.68 8.19 2.75
CA GLY A 60 -22.42 7.38 1.58
C GLY A 60 -23.25 6.12 1.54
N ASP A 61 -23.68 5.74 0.35
CA ASP A 61 -24.31 4.47 0.03
C ASP A 61 -23.59 3.88 -1.18
N VAL A 62 -22.61 3.02 -0.89
CA VAL A 62 -21.69 2.45 -1.86
C VAL A 62 -21.72 0.94 -1.73
N THR A 63 -21.89 0.26 -2.85
CA THR A 63 -21.85 -1.20 -2.97
C THR A 63 -20.71 -1.62 -3.89
N LEU A 64 -19.79 -2.41 -3.36
CA LEU A 64 -18.75 -3.10 -4.11
C LEU A 64 -19.23 -4.49 -4.50
N ARG A 65 -18.92 -4.91 -5.72
CA ARG A 65 -19.15 -6.27 -6.20
C ARG A 65 -17.84 -6.90 -6.58
N PHE A 66 -17.58 -8.04 -5.97
CA PHE A 66 -16.40 -8.84 -6.22
C PHE A 66 -16.78 -10.15 -6.88
N GLN A 67 -15.87 -10.71 -7.67
CA GLN A 67 -16.00 -12.03 -8.24
C GLN A 67 -14.72 -12.84 -7.98
N ASP A 68 -14.86 -14.08 -7.50
CA ASP A 68 -13.71 -14.96 -7.34
C ASP A 68 -13.36 -15.72 -8.64
N ASN A 69 -12.26 -16.48 -8.60
CA ASN A 69 -11.81 -17.31 -9.72
C ASN A 69 -12.83 -18.36 -10.18
N ASN A 70 -13.79 -18.73 -9.33
CA ASN A 70 -14.82 -19.72 -9.63
C ASN A 70 -16.10 -19.07 -10.18
N GLY A 71 -16.08 -17.75 -10.39
CA GLY A 71 -17.22 -16.98 -10.87
C GLY A 71 -18.25 -16.66 -9.78
N LYS A 72 -17.99 -16.99 -8.50
CA LYS A 72 -18.88 -16.67 -7.39
C LYS A 72 -18.83 -15.18 -7.11
N ASN A 73 -20.00 -14.56 -7.02
CA ASN A 73 -20.14 -13.13 -6.78
C ASN A 73 -20.35 -12.83 -5.29
N PHE A 74 -19.69 -11.79 -4.81
CA PHE A 74 -19.82 -11.26 -3.46
C PHE A 74 -20.21 -9.79 -3.54
N THR A 75 -21.09 -9.34 -2.65
CA THR A 75 -21.50 -7.93 -2.60
C THR A 75 -21.31 -7.38 -1.20
N PHE A 76 -20.67 -6.23 -1.12
CA PHE A 76 -20.33 -5.53 0.11
C PHE A 76 -20.87 -4.12 0.02
N ARG A 77 -21.78 -3.74 0.90
CA ARG A 77 -22.37 -2.39 0.92
C ARG A 77 -22.12 -1.72 2.26
N ARG A 78 -21.63 -0.50 2.19
CA ARG A 78 -21.55 0.41 3.34
C ARG A 78 -22.54 1.56 3.12
N LEU A 79 -23.48 1.70 4.05
CA LEU A 79 -24.49 2.76 4.08
C LEU A 79 -24.33 3.59 5.35
N ARG A 80 -24.06 4.87 5.22
CA ARG A 80 -24.06 5.84 6.31
C ARG A 80 -25.07 6.94 6.01
N SER A 81 -26.08 7.04 6.87
CA SER A 81 -27.08 8.11 6.88
C SER A 81 -27.17 8.58 8.33
N GLY A 82 -26.57 9.74 8.63
CA GLY A 82 -26.34 10.22 9.99
C GLY A 82 -25.01 9.71 10.60
N ASP A 83 -25.04 9.36 11.88
CA ASP A 83 -23.83 9.15 12.69
C ASP A 83 -23.27 7.72 12.66
N ASN A 84 -24.07 6.76 12.19
CA ASN A 84 -23.71 5.34 12.21
C ASN A 84 -23.65 4.73 10.81
N SER A 85 -22.60 3.95 10.57
CA SER A 85 -22.48 3.11 9.37
C SER A 85 -23.26 1.80 9.55
N LYS A 86 -23.92 1.36 8.47
CA LYS A 86 -24.59 0.07 8.34
C LYS A 86 -23.86 -0.73 7.27
N TYR A 87 -23.55 -1.98 7.58
CA TYR A 87 -22.79 -2.88 6.70
C TYR A 87 -23.68 -4.01 6.21
N PHE A 88 -23.49 -4.40 4.95
CA PHE A 88 -24.21 -5.51 4.35
C PHE A 88 -23.27 -6.38 3.55
N VAL A 89 -23.41 -7.70 3.72
CA VAL A 89 -22.76 -8.73 2.90
C VAL A 89 -23.85 -9.52 2.22
N ASN A 90 -23.83 -9.62 0.89
CA ASN A 90 -24.83 -10.35 0.10
C ASN A 90 -26.28 -9.95 0.45
N LYS A 91 -26.50 -8.64 0.63
CA LYS A 91 -27.76 -7.99 1.04
C LYS A 91 -28.20 -8.25 2.50
N LYS A 92 -27.53 -9.14 3.24
CA LYS A 92 -27.78 -9.35 4.68
C LYS A 92 -27.07 -8.28 5.48
N LYS A 93 -27.78 -7.64 6.42
CA LYS A 93 -27.16 -6.69 7.36
C LYS A 93 -26.25 -7.45 8.32
N VAL A 94 -25.04 -6.95 8.52
CA VAL A 94 -24.03 -7.54 9.41
C VAL A 94 -23.37 -6.46 10.27
N GLU A 95 -22.68 -6.88 11.33
CA GLU A 95 -21.80 -6.01 12.09
C GLU A 95 -20.47 -5.80 11.36
N PHE A 96 -19.75 -4.72 11.70
CA PHE A 96 -18.49 -4.40 11.04
C PHE A 96 -17.44 -5.53 11.15
N ALA A 97 -17.38 -6.24 12.28
CA ALA A 97 -16.47 -7.36 12.48
C ALA A 97 -16.70 -8.50 11.46
N GLU A 98 -17.97 -8.86 11.19
CA GLU A 98 -18.35 -9.86 10.18
C GLU A 98 -18.05 -9.33 8.77
N TYR A 99 -18.36 -8.06 8.49
CA TYR A 99 -18.03 -7.41 7.21
C TYR A 99 -16.53 -7.44 6.89
N SER A 100 -15.70 -7.13 7.88
CA SER A 100 -14.24 -7.14 7.78
C SER A 100 -13.69 -8.53 7.54
N GLU A 101 -14.19 -9.54 8.28
CA GLU A 101 -13.70 -10.90 8.13
C GLU A 101 -14.10 -11.49 6.77
N GLU A 102 -15.32 -11.21 6.29
CA GLU A 102 -15.78 -11.63 4.96
C GLU A 102 -14.95 -11.01 3.82
N LEU A 103 -14.58 -9.71 3.93
CA LEU A 103 -13.66 -9.08 2.96
C LEU A 103 -12.27 -9.75 2.98
N LYS A 104 -11.76 -10.05 4.18
CA LYS A 104 -10.47 -10.69 4.34
C LYS A 104 -10.45 -12.11 3.75
N GLN A 105 -11.54 -12.87 3.91
CA GLN A 105 -11.68 -14.22 3.34
C GLN A 105 -11.61 -14.23 1.81
N ILE A 106 -12.04 -13.15 1.15
CA ILE A 106 -11.92 -13.01 -0.30
C ILE A 106 -10.62 -12.30 -0.74
N GLY A 107 -9.67 -12.05 0.16
CA GLY A 107 -8.39 -11.41 -0.17
C GLY A 107 -8.48 -9.89 -0.35
N VAL A 108 -9.43 -9.22 0.29
CA VAL A 108 -9.55 -7.75 0.30
C VAL A 108 -9.24 -7.22 1.70
N LYS A 109 -8.23 -6.35 1.81
CA LYS A 109 -7.72 -5.85 3.09
C LYS A 109 -8.21 -4.43 3.35
N LEU A 110 -9.04 -4.24 4.39
CA LEU A 110 -9.59 -2.91 4.75
C LEU A 110 -8.54 -1.81 5.02
N ASN A 111 -7.35 -2.18 5.48
CA ASN A 111 -6.28 -1.24 5.81
C ASN A 111 -5.15 -1.23 4.78
N ALA A 112 -5.31 -1.90 3.63
CA ALA A 112 -4.38 -1.74 2.53
C ALA A 112 -4.66 -0.41 1.83
N ASP A 113 -3.60 0.30 1.43
CA ASP A 113 -3.71 1.45 0.54
C ASP A 113 -4.05 0.97 -0.88
N HIS A 114 -5.32 0.60 -1.06
CA HIS A 114 -5.87 0.29 -2.38
C HIS A 114 -5.85 1.49 -3.32
N VAL A 115 -5.81 2.71 -2.78
CA VAL A 115 -5.61 3.94 -3.55
C VAL A 115 -4.19 4.43 -3.32
N VAL A 116 -3.45 4.53 -4.41
CA VAL A 116 -2.06 4.95 -4.47
C VAL A 116 -1.98 6.33 -5.07
N TYR A 117 -1.32 7.22 -4.33
CA TYR A 117 -0.89 8.53 -4.81
C TYR A 117 0.62 8.44 -5.10
N LEU A 118 1.00 8.44 -6.38
CA LEU A 118 2.36 8.07 -6.78
C LEU A 118 3.42 9.01 -6.20
N ASP A 119 3.13 10.31 -6.08
CA ASP A 119 4.05 11.30 -5.49
C ASP A 119 4.47 10.92 -4.06
N SER A 120 3.56 10.37 -3.25
CA SER A 120 3.88 9.91 -1.89
C SER A 120 4.89 8.76 -1.91
N TRP A 121 4.75 7.84 -2.88
CA TRP A 121 5.67 6.72 -3.03
C TRP A 121 7.01 7.15 -3.63
N ILE A 122 7.03 8.15 -4.52
CA ILE A 122 8.27 8.73 -5.03
C ILE A 122 9.12 9.30 -3.91
N ASN A 123 8.51 10.04 -2.99
CA ASN A 123 9.24 10.59 -1.84
C ASN A 123 9.67 9.49 -0.86
N MET A 124 8.88 8.42 -0.73
CA MET A 124 9.19 7.29 0.16
C MET A 124 10.38 6.47 -0.34
N VAL A 125 10.50 6.22 -1.65
CA VAL A 125 11.61 5.40 -2.20
C VAL A 125 12.98 6.06 -2.07
N GLU A 126 13.04 7.35 -1.76
CA GLU A 126 14.28 8.09 -1.48
C GLU A 126 14.73 7.99 -0.02
N LYS A 127 13.89 7.43 0.86
CA LYS A 127 14.13 7.37 2.30
C LYS A 127 14.33 5.92 2.73
N PRO A 128 15.59 5.46 2.89
CA PRO A 128 15.89 4.07 3.20
C PRO A 128 15.11 3.50 4.38
N GLU A 129 14.89 4.30 5.42
CA GLU A 129 14.16 3.93 6.63
C GLU A 129 12.67 3.69 6.37
N GLU A 130 12.05 4.48 5.48
CA GLU A 130 10.63 4.32 5.10
C GLU A 130 10.45 3.08 4.22
N VAL A 131 11.38 2.83 3.28
CA VAL A 131 11.40 1.61 2.46
C VAL A 131 11.55 0.37 3.35
N LEU A 132 12.50 0.37 4.28
CA LEU A 132 12.66 -0.74 5.22
C LEU A 132 11.37 -0.96 6.01
N SER A 133 10.80 0.09 6.59
CA SER A 133 9.58 -0.02 7.38
C SER A 133 8.40 -0.58 6.58
N LEU A 134 8.25 -0.19 5.31
CA LEU A 134 7.26 -0.77 4.40
C LEU A 134 7.49 -2.29 4.23
N LEU A 135 8.71 -2.70 3.87
CA LEU A 135 9.02 -4.11 3.60
C LEU A 135 8.89 -4.99 4.85
N GLU A 136 9.23 -4.45 6.02
CA GLU A 136 9.03 -5.11 7.30
C GLU A 136 7.54 -5.32 7.63
N SER A 137 6.67 -4.36 7.26
CA SER A 137 5.23 -4.45 7.49
C SER A 137 4.56 -5.60 6.72
N LEU A 138 5.19 -6.06 5.63
CA LEU A 138 4.72 -7.20 4.84
C LEU A 138 4.96 -8.55 5.52
N ASN A 139 5.78 -8.58 6.58
CA ASN A 139 6.13 -9.80 7.28
C ASN A 139 5.65 -9.73 8.75
N PRO A 140 4.56 -10.41 9.13
CA PRO A 140 4.01 -10.36 10.48
C PRO A 140 5.02 -10.76 11.57
N LYS A 141 5.96 -11.66 11.26
CA LYS A 141 7.01 -12.08 12.21
C LYS A 141 8.01 -10.97 12.49
N VAL A 142 8.36 -10.20 11.45
CA VAL A 142 9.26 -9.04 11.57
C VAL A 142 8.56 -7.93 12.32
N LEU A 143 7.28 -7.68 12.04
CA LEU A 143 6.48 -6.68 12.75
C LEU A 143 6.35 -7.00 14.24
N ALA A 144 6.07 -8.25 14.59
CA ALA A 144 6.01 -8.70 16.00
C ALA A 144 7.37 -8.55 16.70
N ALA A 145 8.46 -8.91 16.03
CA ALA A 145 9.82 -8.74 16.55
C ALA A 145 10.19 -7.26 16.77
N LYS A 146 9.78 -6.37 15.86
CA LYS A 146 9.97 -4.92 15.98
C LYS A 146 9.23 -4.36 17.20
N ALA A 147 7.97 -4.76 17.38
CA ALA A 147 7.17 -4.36 18.55
C ALA A 147 7.80 -4.83 19.87
N GLU A 148 8.32 -6.06 19.93
CA GLU A 148 9.03 -6.58 21.11
C GLU A 148 10.31 -5.76 21.41
N CYS A 149 11.10 -5.41 20.38
CA CYS A 149 12.27 -4.54 20.56
C CYS A 149 11.90 -3.15 21.07
N GLU A 150 10.80 -2.56 20.58
CA GLU A 150 10.32 -1.24 21.01
C GLU A 150 9.81 -1.26 22.47
N GLU A 151 9.17 -2.36 22.89
CA GLU A 151 8.77 -2.57 24.29
C GLU A 151 9.98 -2.68 25.22
N LEU A 152 10.92 -3.57 24.92
CA LEU A 152 12.17 -3.70 25.69
C LEU A 152 12.97 -2.39 25.72
N GLY A 153 13.02 -1.66 24.61
CA GLY A 153 13.67 -0.35 24.53
C GLY A 153 13.03 0.70 25.45
N ARG A 154 11.70 0.67 25.61
CA ARG A 154 10.98 1.53 26.56
C ARG A 154 11.29 1.15 28.01
N GLU A 155 11.35 -0.14 28.31
CA GLU A 155 11.72 -0.63 29.64
C GLU A 155 13.16 -0.23 30.02
N ILE A 156 14.12 -0.39 29.11
CA ILE A 156 15.50 0.05 29.31
C ILE A 156 15.58 1.56 29.58
N LYS A 157 14.88 2.40 28.80
CA LYS A 157 14.84 3.85 29.01
C LYS A 157 14.28 4.21 30.39
N LYS A 158 13.22 3.52 30.83
CA LYS A 158 12.63 3.70 32.17
C LYS A 158 13.62 3.31 33.27
N ALA A 159 14.24 2.14 33.16
CA ALA A 159 15.21 1.64 34.13
C ALA A 159 16.44 2.57 34.25
N LYS A 160 16.98 3.05 33.12
CA LYS A 160 18.09 4.03 33.10
C LYS A 160 17.70 5.35 33.77
N LYS A 161 16.48 5.85 33.54
CA LYS A 161 15.97 7.07 34.19
C LYS A 161 15.80 6.91 35.71
N GLU A 162 15.25 5.77 36.16
CA GLU A 162 15.10 5.48 37.59
C GLU A 162 16.45 5.35 38.31
N ALA A 163 17.43 4.71 37.67
CA ALA A 163 18.80 4.63 38.18
C ALA A 163 19.44 6.01 38.32
N PHE A 164 19.30 6.88 37.31
CA PHE A 164 19.81 8.24 37.33
C PHE A 164 19.21 9.09 38.46
N VAL A 165 17.88 9.03 38.67
CA VAL A 165 17.20 9.76 39.75
C VAL A 165 17.67 9.28 41.14
N ARG A 166 17.82 7.97 41.33
CA ARG A 166 18.35 7.41 42.60
C ARG A 166 19.78 7.86 42.88
N GLN A 167 20.62 7.96 41.84
CA GLN A 167 21.98 8.45 41.96
C GLN A 167 22.02 9.94 42.34
N ALA A 168 21.15 10.77 41.76
CA ALA A 168 21.04 12.19 42.09
C ALA A 168 20.52 12.45 43.52
N MET A 169 19.69 11.56 44.07
CA MET A 169 19.09 11.70 45.41
C MET A 169 19.96 11.13 46.57
N LYS A 170 21.20 10.67 46.31
CA LYS A 170 22.15 10.13 47.33
C LYS A 170 21.54 9.04 48.26
N GLN A 171 20.59 8.24 47.76
CA GLN A 171 20.09 7.09 48.52
C GLN A 171 21.14 5.97 48.56
N PRO A 172 21.27 5.20 49.67
CA PRO A 172 22.32 4.20 49.81
C PRO A 172 22.20 3.11 48.74
N MET A 173 23.30 2.86 48.02
CA MET A 173 23.42 1.78 47.03
C MET A 173 23.35 0.42 47.74
N LYS A 174 22.15 -0.12 47.92
CA LYS A 174 21.99 -1.57 47.90
C LYS A 174 22.15 -2.00 46.45
N THR A 175 23.16 -2.83 46.21
CA THR A 175 23.61 -3.42 44.94
C THR A 175 22.47 -4.03 44.12
N ALA A 176 21.65 -3.20 43.46
CA ALA A 176 20.86 -3.63 42.33
C ALA A 176 21.83 -3.79 41.16
N LYS A 177 22.29 -5.03 40.93
CA LYS A 177 23.09 -5.36 39.75
C LYS A 177 22.39 -4.81 38.48
N PRO A 178 23.13 -4.34 37.47
CA PRO A 178 22.61 -3.97 36.16
C PRO A 178 22.05 -5.16 35.35
N THR A 179 21.89 -6.34 35.96
CA THR A 179 21.60 -7.62 35.31
C THR A 179 20.40 -7.56 34.35
N ASN A 180 19.36 -6.77 34.65
CA ASN A 180 18.21 -6.71 33.75
C ASN A 180 18.47 -5.85 32.49
N ILE A 181 19.28 -4.79 32.56
CA ILE A 181 19.53 -3.92 31.38
C ILE A 181 20.40 -4.65 30.37
N GLU A 182 21.51 -5.25 30.81
CA GLU A 182 22.42 -6.01 29.94
C GLU A 182 21.70 -7.23 29.33
N GLU A 183 20.87 -7.93 30.09
CA GLU A 183 20.04 -9.04 29.58
C GLU A 183 19.01 -8.57 28.55
N MET A 184 18.32 -7.44 28.79
CA MET A 184 17.38 -6.86 27.83
C MET A 184 18.08 -6.38 26.55
N GLU A 185 19.25 -5.73 26.66
CA GLU A 185 20.06 -5.31 25.51
C GLU A 185 20.53 -6.52 24.69
N ALA A 186 21.02 -7.58 25.34
CA ALA A 186 21.38 -8.83 24.67
C ALA A 186 20.16 -9.51 24.00
N LYS A 187 18.97 -9.42 24.61
CA LYS A 187 17.73 -9.92 24.02
C LYS A 187 17.36 -9.14 22.76
N ILE A 188 17.44 -7.80 22.79
CA ILE A 188 17.21 -6.93 21.61
C ILE A 188 18.19 -7.31 20.50
N GLU A 189 19.48 -7.47 20.80
CA GLU A 189 20.47 -7.86 19.79
C GLU A 189 20.12 -9.20 19.13
N LYS A 190 19.71 -10.20 19.93
CA LYS A 190 19.28 -11.51 19.44
C LYS A 190 18.03 -11.43 18.57
N ILE A 191 17.07 -10.59 18.93
CA ILE A 191 15.84 -10.34 18.15
C ILE A 191 16.21 -9.64 16.84
N ASN A 192 17.04 -8.59 16.88
CA ASN A 192 17.49 -7.85 15.70
C ASN A 192 18.24 -8.75 14.71
N LYS A 193 19.11 -9.67 15.16
CA LYS A 193 19.75 -10.67 14.28
C LYS A 193 18.73 -11.57 13.57
N LYS A 194 17.59 -11.89 14.19
CA LYS A 194 16.50 -12.63 13.53
C LYS A 194 15.73 -11.73 12.57
N ARG A 195 15.41 -10.50 13.00
CA ARG A 195 14.70 -9.48 12.23
C ARG A 195 15.41 -9.19 10.91
N ILE A 196 16.71 -8.92 10.95
CA ILE A 196 17.55 -8.67 9.75
C ILE A 196 17.52 -9.87 8.79
N ARG A 197 17.63 -11.10 9.30
CA ARG A 197 17.56 -12.30 8.45
C ARG A 197 16.21 -12.45 7.75
N HIS A 198 15.11 -12.15 8.45
CA HIS A 198 13.78 -12.19 7.87
C HIS A 198 13.55 -11.04 6.89
N ALA A 199 14.05 -9.84 7.20
CA ALA A 199 13.99 -8.68 6.33
C ALA A 199 14.74 -8.94 5.01
N LYS A 200 15.98 -9.47 5.05
CA LYS A 200 16.76 -9.84 3.85
C LYS A 200 15.97 -10.72 2.88
N ARG A 201 15.36 -11.79 3.38
CA ARG A 201 14.53 -12.69 2.54
C ARG A 201 13.29 -12.00 1.99
N SER A 202 12.66 -11.12 2.76
CA SER A 202 11.52 -10.32 2.28
C SER A 202 11.93 -9.34 1.20
N ILE A 203 13.09 -8.69 1.37
CA ILE A 203 13.67 -7.74 0.39
C ILE A 203 13.99 -8.47 -0.90
N GLU A 204 14.68 -9.60 -0.86
CA GLU A 204 15.01 -10.43 -2.03
C GLU A 204 13.74 -10.77 -2.84
N ALA A 205 12.71 -11.28 -2.17
CA ALA A 205 11.45 -11.64 -2.83
C ALA A 205 10.71 -10.43 -3.44
N ILE A 206 10.72 -9.27 -2.77
CA ILE A 206 10.10 -8.05 -3.32
C ILE A 206 10.95 -7.45 -4.45
N ALA A 207 12.27 -7.50 -4.35
CA ALA A 207 13.18 -6.96 -5.36
C ALA A 207 13.05 -7.69 -6.70
N GLU A 208 12.85 -9.01 -6.68
CA GLU A 208 12.56 -9.81 -7.88
C GLU A 208 11.27 -9.35 -8.57
N LEU A 209 10.18 -9.21 -7.79
CA LEU A 209 8.89 -8.72 -8.31
C LEU A 209 8.98 -7.28 -8.81
N ALA A 210 9.63 -6.40 -8.06
CA ALA A 210 9.82 -5.00 -8.42
C ALA A 210 10.67 -4.87 -9.69
N THR A 211 11.72 -5.67 -9.84
CA THR A 211 12.54 -5.71 -11.06
C THR A 211 11.71 -6.17 -12.26
N ARG A 212 10.96 -7.27 -12.13
CA ARG A 212 10.05 -7.74 -13.18
C ARG A 212 9.07 -6.63 -13.60
N ASN A 213 8.41 -6.00 -12.64
CA ASN A 213 7.45 -4.92 -12.90
C ASN A 213 8.12 -3.70 -13.54
N TYR A 214 9.31 -3.33 -13.07
CA TYR A 214 10.08 -2.22 -13.62
C TYR A 214 10.50 -2.44 -15.07
N GLN A 215 10.92 -3.66 -15.42
CA GLN A 215 11.24 -4.04 -16.79
C GLN A 215 10.03 -3.93 -17.72
N GLN A 216 8.86 -4.39 -17.26
CA GLN A 216 7.60 -4.25 -18.00
C GLN A 216 7.21 -2.78 -18.18
N ILE A 217 7.27 -1.98 -17.12
CA ILE A 217 6.95 -0.55 -17.16
C ILE A 217 7.90 0.23 -18.07
N CYS A 218 9.20 -0.08 -18.01
CA CYS A 218 10.22 0.55 -18.82
C CYS A 218 10.27 0.02 -20.25
N GLN A 219 9.63 -1.12 -20.53
CA GLN A 219 9.74 -1.87 -21.79
C GLN A 219 11.21 -2.15 -22.14
N LYS A 220 12.02 -2.50 -21.12
CA LYS A 220 13.45 -2.78 -21.22
C LYS A 220 13.79 -3.96 -20.32
N SER A 221 14.34 -5.04 -20.89
CA SER A 221 14.69 -6.26 -20.13
C SER A 221 16.03 -6.17 -19.40
N ASN A 222 16.90 -5.24 -19.81
CA ASN A 222 18.25 -5.07 -19.28
C ASN A 222 18.33 -4.11 -18.09
N VAL A 223 17.20 -3.52 -17.68
CA VAL A 223 17.12 -2.69 -16.47
C VAL A 223 16.67 -3.53 -15.27
N SER A 224 17.12 -3.18 -14.08
CA SER A 224 16.64 -3.80 -12.84
C SER A 224 16.57 -2.79 -11.69
N LEU A 225 15.76 -3.11 -10.68
CA LEU A 225 15.71 -2.38 -9.42
C LEU A 225 16.42 -3.21 -8.37
N GLN A 226 17.49 -2.65 -7.81
CA GLN A 226 18.20 -3.25 -6.70
C GLN A 226 17.70 -2.66 -5.39
N MET A 227 17.65 -3.51 -4.36
CA MET A 227 17.28 -3.14 -3.01
C MET A 227 18.35 -3.68 -2.08
N GLU A 228 19.14 -2.80 -1.49
CA GLU A 228 20.27 -3.15 -0.66
C GLU A 228 20.09 -2.59 0.74
N LEU A 229 20.47 -3.36 1.75
CA LEU A 229 20.48 -2.85 3.12
C LEU A 229 21.63 -1.88 3.30
N GLU A 230 21.38 -0.83 4.08
CA GLU A 230 22.42 0.06 4.60
C GLU A 230 23.53 -0.72 5.34
N GLU A 231 24.71 -0.10 5.51
CA GLU A 231 25.83 -0.69 6.24
C GLU A 231 25.41 -1.20 7.63
N ASN A 232 24.56 -0.42 8.30
CA ASN A 232 23.76 -0.87 9.42
C ASN A 232 22.36 -1.27 8.91
N PRO A 233 22.02 -2.57 8.86
CA PRO A 233 20.80 -3.05 8.20
C PRO A 233 19.48 -2.54 8.75
N LEU A 234 19.47 -2.00 9.96
CA LEU A 234 18.27 -1.45 10.57
C LEU A 234 18.05 0.03 10.23
N ASP A 235 19.02 0.68 9.57
CA ASP A 235 18.94 2.09 9.18
C ASP A 235 18.13 2.25 7.89
N GLY A 236 18.14 1.26 6.99
CA GLY A 236 17.26 1.31 5.83
C GLY A 236 17.55 0.34 4.70
N VAL A 237 16.78 0.48 3.63
CA VAL A 237 16.95 -0.19 2.34
C VAL A 237 17.11 0.87 1.24
N ILE A 238 18.27 0.91 0.62
CA ILE A 238 18.56 1.77 -0.52
C ILE A 238 17.98 1.13 -1.78
N MET A 239 17.28 1.92 -2.59
CA MET A 239 16.85 1.53 -3.92
C MET A 239 17.73 2.17 -4.98
N SER A 240 18.19 1.37 -5.94
CA SER A 240 18.99 1.84 -7.08
C SER A 240 18.54 1.19 -8.38
N GLN A 241 18.88 1.80 -9.51
CA GLN A 241 18.70 1.22 -10.83
C GLN A 241 20.01 0.63 -11.33
N SER A 242 19.95 -0.55 -11.94
CA SER A 242 20.98 -1.00 -12.86
C SER A 242 20.49 -0.98 -14.31
N ASP A 243 21.34 -0.55 -15.24
CA ASP A 243 21.13 -0.66 -16.70
C ASP A 243 22.35 -1.36 -17.31
N GLY A 244 22.16 -2.57 -17.83
CA GLY A 244 23.26 -3.34 -18.44
C GLY A 244 24.42 -3.66 -17.48
N GLY A 245 24.15 -3.76 -16.17
CA GLY A 245 25.13 -4.07 -15.14
C GLY A 245 25.84 -2.85 -14.54
N GLN A 246 25.66 -1.64 -15.10
CA GLN A 246 26.08 -0.41 -14.42
C GLN A 246 25.04 -0.04 -13.37
N ILE A 247 25.47 0.15 -12.12
CA ILE A 247 24.61 0.58 -11.02
C ILE A 247 24.72 2.09 -10.91
N TYR A 248 23.58 2.77 -11.02
CA TYR A 248 23.50 4.20 -10.79
C TYR A 248 23.09 4.41 -9.34
N HIS A 249 24.09 4.61 -8.48
CA HIS A 249 23.90 5.01 -7.08
C HIS A 249 23.48 6.48 -6.95
N GLU A 250 23.56 7.25 -8.04
CA GLU A 250 23.07 8.62 -8.11
C GLU A 250 21.55 8.67 -8.12
N GLN A 251 21.00 9.80 -7.65
CA GLN A 251 19.56 10.04 -7.57
C GLN A 251 18.90 9.72 -8.92
N PHE A 252 17.93 8.79 -8.90
CA PHE A 252 17.03 8.55 -10.02
C PHE A 252 16.60 9.88 -10.68
N SER A 253 16.52 9.96 -12.01
CA SER A 253 15.79 11.08 -12.62
C SER A 253 14.32 11.04 -12.17
N GLY A 254 13.60 12.17 -12.22
CA GLY A 254 12.20 12.23 -11.77
C GLY A 254 11.31 11.16 -12.42
N GLY A 255 11.48 10.91 -13.71
CA GLY A 255 10.76 9.85 -14.44
C GLY A 255 11.22 8.43 -14.09
N GLN A 256 12.47 8.22 -13.66
CA GLN A 256 12.91 6.92 -13.14
C GLN A 256 12.34 6.67 -11.73
N LYS A 257 12.30 7.70 -10.85
CA LYS A 257 11.68 7.60 -9.52
C LYS A 257 10.23 7.15 -9.63
N ALA A 258 9.46 7.80 -10.51
CA ALA A 258 8.06 7.48 -10.71
C ALA A 258 7.84 6.04 -11.16
N ARG A 259 8.67 5.54 -12.08
CA ARG A 259 8.58 4.14 -12.55
C ARG A 259 9.05 3.14 -11.48
N ALA A 260 10.08 3.48 -10.71
CA ALA A 260 10.57 2.66 -9.61
C ALA A 260 9.54 2.55 -8.48
N ALA A 261 8.95 3.68 -8.09
CA ALA A 261 7.85 3.73 -7.13
C ALA A 261 6.64 2.91 -7.60
N MET A 262 6.23 3.05 -8.87
CA MET A 262 5.12 2.28 -9.43
C MET A 262 5.41 0.77 -9.46
N ALA A 263 6.64 0.37 -9.82
CA ALA A 263 7.07 -1.02 -9.80
C ALA A 263 7.05 -1.62 -8.39
N LEU A 264 7.50 -0.85 -7.39
CA LEU A 264 7.45 -1.24 -5.98
C LEU A 264 6.01 -1.38 -5.49
N VAL A 265 5.12 -0.43 -5.80
CA VAL A 265 3.69 -0.50 -5.45
C VAL A 265 3.08 -1.82 -5.95
N LEU A 266 3.33 -2.15 -7.22
CA LEU A 266 2.77 -3.36 -7.84
C LEU A 266 3.36 -4.62 -7.21
N ALA A 267 4.66 -4.64 -6.92
CA ALA A 267 5.32 -5.76 -6.24
C ALA A 267 4.77 -5.98 -4.83
N VAL A 268 4.53 -4.89 -4.09
CA VAL A 268 3.94 -4.93 -2.75
C VAL A 268 2.48 -5.42 -2.82
N ALA A 269 1.71 -4.95 -3.79
CA ALA A 269 0.32 -5.36 -3.98
C ALA A 269 0.22 -6.86 -4.27
N GLU A 270 1.05 -7.35 -5.19
CA GLU A 270 1.14 -8.78 -5.53
C GLU A 270 1.57 -9.62 -4.32
N ARG A 271 2.66 -9.21 -3.64
CA ARG A 271 3.15 -9.94 -2.45
C ARG A 271 2.16 -9.94 -1.30
N SER A 272 1.36 -8.89 -1.19
CA SER A 272 0.33 -8.75 -0.17
C SER A 272 -0.96 -9.48 -0.52
N GLU A 273 -1.04 -10.15 -1.68
CA GLU A 273 -2.25 -10.78 -2.21
C GLU A 273 -3.42 -9.78 -2.29
N ASN A 274 -3.13 -8.52 -2.58
CA ASN A 274 -4.18 -7.51 -2.75
C ASN A 274 -4.96 -7.81 -4.03
N SER A 275 -6.28 -7.91 -3.91
CA SER A 275 -7.18 -8.16 -5.03
C SER A 275 -7.04 -7.13 -6.18
N PHE A 276 -6.73 -5.87 -5.85
CA PHE A 276 -6.57 -4.79 -6.83
C PHE A 276 -5.82 -3.59 -6.25
N VAL A 277 -5.27 -2.76 -7.15
CA VAL A 277 -4.62 -1.47 -6.85
C VAL A 277 -5.18 -0.37 -7.75
N MET A 278 -5.36 0.83 -7.19
CA MET A 278 -5.85 2.01 -7.89
C MET A 278 -4.82 3.12 -7.86
N PHE A 279 -4.39 3.64 -9.00
CA PHE A 279 -3.52 4.83 -9.09
C PHE A 279 -4.37 6.06 -9.39
N ASP A 280 -4.44 7.02 -8.46
CA ASP A 280 -5.18 8.27 -8.69
C ASP A 280 -4.30 9.34 -9.32
N ASN A 281 -4.84 10.02 -10.33
CA ASN A 281 -4.20 11.12 -11.06
C ASN A 281 -2.74 10.83 -11.43
N LEU A 282 -2.49 9.63 -11.95
CA LEU A 282 -1.16 9.13 -12.30
C LEU A 282 -0.43 10.06 -13.28
N ASP A 283 -1.20 10.79 -14.09
CA ASP A 283 -0.74 11.76 -15.08
C ASP A 283 -0.17 13.06 -14.49
N ASN A 284 -0.34 13.34 -13.20
CA ASN A 284 0.29 14.51 -12.57
C ASN A 284 1.78 14.31 -12.29
N THR A 285 2.22 13.06 -12.20
CA THR A 285 3.55 12.68 -11.74
C THR A 285 4.49 12.28 -12.88
N LEU A 286 3.93 11.87 -14.01
CA LEU A 286 4.65 11.28 -15.13
C LEU A 286 4.66 12.20 -16.34
N PHE A 287 5.75 12.17 -17.11
CA PHE A 287 5.84 12.85 -18.40
C PHE A 287 4.96 12.15 -19.44
N GLN A 288 4.17 12.94 -20.18
CA GLN A 288 3.18 12.43 -21.15
C GLN A 288 3.81 11.55 -22.25
N GLU A 289 5.04 11.86 -22.67
CA GLU A 289 5.80 11.06 -23.65
C GLU A 289 6.01 9.59 -23.23
N HIS A 290 5.91 9.28 -21.93
CA HIS A 290 6.06 7.92 -21.42
C HIS A 290 4.73 7.17 -21.27
N PHE A 291 3.58 7.84 -21.43
CA PHE A 291 2.27 7.22 -21.21
C PHE A 291 2.02 5.96 -22.05
N PRO A 292 2.35 5.92 -23.36
CA PRO A 292 2.14 4.70 -24.15
C PRO A 292 2.96 3.51 -23.65
N LEU A 293 4.20 3.75 -23.20
CA LEU A 293 5.08 2.70 -22.65
C LEU A 293 4.53 2.19 -21.31
N ILE A 294 4.11 3.12 -20.45
CA ILE A 294 3.56 2.82 -19.13
C ILE A 294 2.24 2.05 -19.25
N SER A 295 1.35 2.46 -20.16
CA SER A 295 0.08 1.79 -20.46
C SER A 295 0.33 0.31 -20.84
N LYS A 296 1.28 0.05 -21.75
CA LYS A 296 1.68 -1.31 -22.14
C LYS A 296 2.27 -2.11 -20.97
N GLY A 297 3.16 -1.49 -20.20
CA GLY A 297 3.79 -2.13 -19.05
C GLY A 297 2.78 -2.50 -17.96
N ILE A 298 1.83 -1.62 -17.66
CA ILE A 298 0.77 -1.90 -16.69
C ILE A 298 -0.14 -3.01 -17.19
N ASN A 299 -0.50 -3.02 -18.48
CA ASN A 299 -1.27 -4.12 -19.03
C ASN A 299 -0.55 -5.48 -18.84
N ALA A 300 0.77 -5.52 -19.05
CA ALA A 300 1.56 -6.73 -18.82
C ALA A 300 1.58 -7.17 -17.34
N VAL A 301 1.73 -6.23 -16.41
CA VAL A 301 1.72 -6.52 -14.95
C VAL A 301 0.32 -6.90 -14.45
N SER A 302 -0.74 -6.39 -15.09
CA SER A 302 -2.12 -6.59 -14.66
C SER A 302 -2.65 -8.03 -14.72
N ASN A 303 -1.83 -8.96 -15.20
CA ASN A 303 -2.10 -10.40 -15.09
C ASN A 303 -1.98 -10.91 -13.65
N GLU A 304 -1.15 -10.26 -12.83
CA GLU A 304 -0.88 -10.69 -11.44
C GLU A 304 -1.76 -9.98 -10.41
N VAL A 305 -2.19 -8.76 -10.73
CA VAL A 305 -3.03 -7.92 -9.87
C VAL A 305 -3.95 -7.06 -10.74
N GLN A 306 -5.21 -6.90 -10.37
CA GLN A 306 -6.11 -5.98 -11.07
C GLN A 306 -5.61 -4.54 -10.86
N VAL A 307 -5.43 -3.78 -11.95
CA VAL A 307 -4.96 -2.40 -11.90
C VAL A 307 -6.03 -1.45 -12.41
N ILE A 308 -6.28 -0.38 -11.68
CA ILE A 308 -7.23 0.67 -12.06
C ILE A 308 -6.51 2.01 -12.05
N ILE A 309 -6.48 2.74 -13.17
CA ILE A 309 -5.81 4.05 -13.24
C ILE A 309 -6.83 5.16 -13.46
N GLY A 310 -6.76 6.21 -12.64
CA GLY A 310 -7.43 7.47 -12.91
C GLY A 310 -6.51 8.39 -13.71
N SER A 311 -6.96 8.86 -14.88
CA SER A 311 -6.19 9.80 -15.71
C SER A 311 -7.07 10.74 -16.53
N ARG A 312 -6.49 11.85 -17.00
CA ARG A 312 -7.11 12.73 -18.01
C ARG A 312 -6.73 12.35 -19.45
N PHE A 313 -5.64 11.62 -19.61
CA PHE A 313 -5.01 11.37 -20.90
C PHE A 313 -5.42 10.01 -21.46
N LYS A 314 -5.61 9.96 -22.79
CA LYS A 314 -6.05 8.75 -23.49
C LYS A 314 -4.91 7.74 -23.63
N GLU A 315 -3.68 8.23 -23.74
CA GLU A 315 -2.47 7.44 -23.92
C GLU A 315 -2.25 6.46 -22.75
N LEU A 316 -2.68 6.83 -21.53
CA LEU A 316 -2.68 5.94 -20.38
C LEU A 316 -3.83 4.91 -20.40
N SER A 317 -4.89 5.10 -21.20
CA SER A 317 -5.98 4.12 -21.35
C SER A 317 -5.83 3.21 -22.58
N GLU A 318 -4.88 3.48 -23.48
CA GLU A 318 -4.75 2.77 -24.76
C GLU A 318 -4.62 1.24 -24.65
N SER A 319 -3.94 0.73 -23.62
CA SER A 319 -3.76 -0.71 -23.40
C SER A 319 -4.71 -1.27 -22.34
N ALA A 320 -5.67 -0.48 -21.85
CA ALA A 320 -6.65 -0.94 -20.87
C ALA A 320 -7.67 -1.89 -21.50
N GLU A 321 -8.05 -2.92 -20.77
CA GLU A 321 -9.09 -3.86 -21.19
C GLU A 321 -10.48 -3.21 -21.08
N SER A 322 -10.65 -2.31 -20.11
CA SER A 322 -11.87 -1.52 -19.92
C SER A 322 -11.54 -0.06 -19.69
N GLU A 323 -12.26 0.82 -20.38
CA GLU A 323 -12.22 2.28 -20.18
C GLU A 323 -13.57 2.78 -19.68
N ILE A 324 -13.57 3.42 -18.51
CA ILE A 324 -14.70 4.14 -17.94
C ILE A 324 -14.50 5.62 -18.24
N HIS A 325 -15.30 6.18 -19.14
CA HIS A 325 -15.21 7.59 -19.47
C HIS A 325 -16.17 8.45 -18.63
N LEU A 326 -15.61 9.35 -17.81
CA LEU A 326 -16.35 10.34 -17.02
C LEU A 326 -16.31 11.69 -17.74
N THR A 327 -17.45 12.13 -18.26
CA THR A 327 -17.59 13.36 -19.04
C THR A 327 -18.28 14.50 -18.27
N GLU A 328 -19.15 14.17 -17.33
CA GLU A 328 -19.92 15.14 -16.56
C GLU A 328 -19.05 15.76 -15.46
N VAL A 329 -18.97 17.09 -15.44
CA VAL A 329 -18.36 17.83 -14.33
C VAL A 329 -19.32 17.75 -13.14
N LEU A 330 -18.76 17.38 -11.99
CA LEU A 330 -19.49 17.36 -10.73
C LEU A 330 -19.45 18.77 -10.12
N ASP A 331 -20.43 19.59 -10.45
CA ASP A 331 -20.60 20.97 -9.92
C ASP A 331 -20.93 21.03 -8.43
#